data_AF-A0A0U5F1Y7-F1
#
_entry.id   AF-A0A0U5F1Y7-F1
#
_cell.length_a   1.000
_cell.length_b   1.000
_cell.length_c   1.000
_cell.angle_alpha   90.00
_cell.angle_beta   90.00
_cell.angle_gamma   90.00
#
_symmetry.space_group_name_H-M   'P 1'
#
loop_
_entity.id
_entity.type
_entity.pdbx_description
1 polymer ?
#
loop_
_entity_poly.entity_id
_entity_poly.type
_entity_poly.pdbx_seq_one_letter_code
_entity_poly.pdbx_strand_id
1 'polypeptide(L)'
;MRGNRRRGTPPCAFSARRNARLGRCSSRWVRPCRHGLPQSGEAEGDAPPHGMTGGSVVRLNTDDHKGIKRADMTAMWEPEKANMQKLMAQKQILLQNPNPLKAGGLCEAMCRCGMTDEGVRLALELVARFPDQTPYLLVAAYILSIHAARYDIAAAMLRKVVALEPDNATARIHLAKALVAKGDLPGGSAQLADVIRRFPDQRVEATLQISETFLRMGYPQEALDVMLFTIRQGAPQAQMFNLIGCALGCLNRSEEAIPWYKQGKALDPNDEGLKLGHALALLKSGQYGEGWELYAQRPPKLTQLTRWFAKIPTLQKGDDVAGKTVVLYQEQGLGDTLQFIRFAHCLVERGAQVTVAVGGVLERLLRLSYPELTVRILAEIKLDEQFDYALPIPNLPYIAGLQRAADIPATVPYLRADPADVARFAALLPAGRPRIGLVWSGDRRQSGEDVMADQLRSTTLEAMAQALTPVDATLVSLQFGAPRADLAAWHGQPIFDPMEHVQDMADTAAIMDNLDLIISVDTSPLHLAGALG
;
A
#
# COMPACT_ATOMS: atom_id res chain seq x y z
N MET A 1 56.36 3.51 -25.69
CA MET A 1 55.63 3.91 -26.90
C MET A 1 54.28 3.20 -26.93
N ARG A 2 53.25 3.89 -27.45
CA ARG A 2 51.79 3.61 -27.59
C ARG A 2 51.42 2.17 -28.02
N GLY A 3 50.24 1.56 -27.78
CA GLY A 3 48.98 1.98 -27.16
C GLY A 3 47.82 0.95 -27.32
N ASN A 4 46.80 1.10 -26.47
CA ASN A 4 45.33 0.85 -26.58
C ASN A 4 44.70 -0.13 -27.61
N ARG A 5 43.80 -1.05 -27.15
CA ARG A 5 42.35 -1.14 -27.52
C ARG A 5 41.57 -2.28 -26.80
N ARG A 6 40.25 -2.12 -26.77
CA ARG A 6 39.21 -2.67 -25.86
C ARG A 6 38.39 -3.84 -26.42
N ARG A 7 37.86 -4.66 -25.47
CA ARG A 7 36.53 -5.34 -25.31
C ARG A 7 35.71 -5.84 -26.51
N GLY A 8 35.16 -7.05 -26.34
CA GLY A 8 33.90 -7.52 -26.94
C GLY A 8 33.37 -8.82 -26.29
N THR A 9 32.22 -8.75 -25.62
CA THR A 9 31.40 -9.88 -25.11
C THR A 9 30.04 -9.87 -25.83
N PRO A 10 29.41 -11.02 -26.16
CA PRO A 10 28.13 -11.06 -26.85
C PRO A 10 26.93 -11.07 -25.87
N PRO A 11 25.73 -10.59 -26.28
CA PRO A 11 24.53 -10.71 -25.45
C PRO A 11 23.67 -11.93 -25.83
N CYS A 12 23.27 -12.70 -24.83
CA CYS A 12 22.20 -13.71 -24.93
C CYS A 12 20.83 -13.03 -24.75
N ALA A 13 19.97 -13.17 -25.75
CA ALA A 13 18.62 -12.62 -25.78
C ALA A 13 17.59 -13.74 -25.73
N PHE A 14 16.98 -14.01 -24.57
CA PHE A 14 15.78 -14.87 -24.47
C PHE A 14 14.89 -14.48 -23.28
N SER A 15 13.82 -13.71 -23.56
CA SER A 15 12.49 -13.76 -22.89
C SER A 15 11.53 -12.62 -23.34
N ALA A 16 11.95 -11.70 -24.23
CA ALA A 16 11.15 -10.52 -24.61
C ALA A 16 10.00 -10.73 -25.64
N ARG A 17 9.64 -11.97 -26.03
CA ARG A 17 8.70 -12.19 -27.15
C ARG A 17 7.21 -12.27 -26.78
N ARG A 18 6.82 -12.37 -25.51
CA ARG A 18 5.39 -12.31 -25.10
C ARG A 18 4.92 -10.91 -24.65
N ASN A 19 5.82 -10.04 -24.18
CA ASN A 19 5.47 -8.68 -23.71
C ASN A 19 5.49 -7.58 -24.79
N ALA A 20 5.96 -7.90 -26.01
CA ALA A 20 6.06 -6.91 -27.09
C ALA A 20 4.74 -6.55 -27.78
N ARG A 21 3.59 -7.13 -27.39
CA ARG A 21 2.27 -6.75 -27.93
C ARG A 21 1.65 -5.57 -27.17
N LEU A 22 1.89 -5.43 -25.87
CA LEU A 22 1.38 -4.32 -25.06
C LEU A 22 2.16 -3.02 -25.33
N GLY A 23 3.49 -3.06 -25.36
CA GLY A 23 4.35 -1.91 -25.68
C GLY A 23 4.31 -1.44 -27.14
N ARG A 24 3.79 -2.25 -28.08
CA ARG A 24 3.55 -1.77 -29.47
C ARG A 24 2.25 -0.99 -29.59
N CYS A 25 1.25 -1.26 -28.75
CA CYS A 25 0.07 -0.40 -28.69
C CYS A 25 0.46 0.98 -28.16
N SER A 26 1.29 1.12 -27.12
CA SER A 26 1.71 2.41 -26.52
C SER A 26 2.36 3.38 -27.54
N SER A 27 3.09 2.87 -28.53
CA SER A 27 3.71 3.70 -29.58
C SER A 27 2.73 4.28 -30.63
N ARG A 28 1.49 3.76 -30.72
CA ARG A 28 0.45 4.25 -31.65
C ARG A 28 -0.37 5.41 -31.09
N TRP A 29 -0.36 5.65 -29.77
CA TRP A 29 -1.18 6.72 -29.15
C TRP A 29 -0.60 8.13 -29.34
N VAL A 30 0.67 8.27 -29.78
CA VAL A 30 1.44 9.53 -29.73
C VAL A 30 1.71 10.14 -31.13
N ARG A 31 1.06 9.68 -32.21
CA ARG A 31 1.25 10.32 -33.54
C ARG A 31 0.28 11.49 -33.75
N PRO A 32 0.76 12.72 -34.00
CA PRO A 32 -0.10 13.84 -34.35
C PRO A 32 -0.51 13.78 -35.82
N CYS A 33 -1.81 13.87 -36.10
CA CYS A 33 -2.31 14.23 -37.43
C CYS A 33 -1.97 15.71 -37.69
N ARG A 34 -1.15 15.97 -38.70
CA ARG A 34 -0.90 17.32 -39.23
C ARG A 34 -2.07 17.71 -40.13
N HIS A 35 -2.81 18.77 -39.79
CA HIS A 35 -3.42 19.70 -40.75
C HIS A 35 -3.72 21.03 -40.05
N GLY A 36 -3.68 22.10 -40.86
CA GLY A 36 -3.37 23.47 -40.45
C GLY A 36 -4.51 24.22 -39.76
N LEU A 37 -4.09 25.19 -38.96
CA LEU A 37 -4.91 26.21 -38.32
C LEU A 37 -5.53 27.18 -39.35
N PRO A 38 -6.66 27.79 -39.01
CA PRO A 38 -6.78 29.24 -39.13
C PRO A 38 -7.22 29.91 -37.82
N GLN A 39 -6.94 31.21 -37.76
CA GLN A 39 -6.96 32.10 -36.60
C GLN A 39 -8.35 32.62 -36.20
N SER A 40 -8.45 32.93 -34.90
CA SER A 40 -9.19 34.01 -34.22
C SER A 40 -10.69 34.25 -34.48
N GLY A 41 -11.44 34.25 -33.38
CA GLY A 41 -12.72 34.93 -33.22
C GLY A 41 -13.12 34.94 -31.75
N GLU A 42 -13.01 36.11 -31.11
CA GLU A 42 -13.51 36.40 -29.76
C GLU A 42 -15.03 36.25 -29.70
N ALA A 43 -15.55 35.67 -28.61
CA ALA A 43 -16.94 35.86 -28.20
C ALA A 43 -17.08 35.61 -26.68
N GLU A 44 -17.38 36.69 -25.96
CA GLU A 44 -17.89 36.73 -24.60
C GLU A 44 -19.25 36.01 -24.51
N GLY A 45 -19.56 35.41 -23.34
CA GLY A 45 -20.89 34.85 -23.10
C GLY A 45 -21.01 34.05 -21.80
N ASP A 46 -21.35 34.76 -20.73
CA ASP A 46 -22.10 34.39 -19.51
C ASP A 46 -22.20 32.92 -19.05
N ALA A 47 -21.71 32.70 -17.82
CA ALA A 47 -21.91 31.49 -17.03
C ALA A 47 -23.03 31.67 -15.97
N PRO A 48 -23.88 30.65 -15.73
CA PRO A 48 -24.63 30.50 -14.49
C PRO A 48 -24.14 29.28 -13.65
N PRO A 49 -24.56 29.16 -12.38
CA PRO A 49 -23.65 28.84 -11.28
C PRO A 49 -23.49 27.36 -10.93
N HIS A 50 -22.34 27.10 -10.31
CA HIS A 50 -21.92 25.87 -9.65
C HIS A 50 -22.91 25.34 -8.59
N GLY A 51 -23.08 24.02 -8.55
CA GLY A 51 -23.74 23.32 -7.45
C GLY A 51 -23.29 21.86 -7.34
N MET A 52 -22.65 21.55 -6.22
CA MET A 52 -22.37 20.21 -5.65
C MET A 52 -21.21 19.40 -6.24
N THR A 53 -20.00 19.64 -5.72
CA THR A 53 -18.95 18.62 -5.56
C THR A 53 -18.57 18.54 -4.08
N GLY A 54 -18.71 17.34 -3.51
CA GLY A 54 -18.48 17.08 -2.08
C GLY A 54 -18.69 15.60 -1.77
N GLY A 55 -17.95 14.73 -2.46
CA GLY A 55 -17.90 13.31 -2.17
C GLY A 55 -16.81 13.02 -1.15
N SER A 56 -17.13 13.11 0.13
CA SER A 56 -16.27 12.69 1.23
C SER A 56 -16.04 11.17 1.13
N VAL A 57 -14.80 10.77 0.81
CA VAL A 57 -14.40 9.36 0.84
C VAL A 57 -14.30 8.94 2.31
N VAL A 58 -15.33 8.26 2.80
CA VAL A 58 -15.33 7.61 4.11
C VAL A 58 -14.38 6.41 4.04
N ARG A 59 -13.24 6.51 4.74
CA ARG A 59 -12.29 5.41 4.97
C ARG A 59 -13.01 4.28 5.72
N LEU A 60 -13.13 3.11 5.09
CA LEU A 60 -13.55 1.88 5.75
C LEU A 60 -12.31 1.10 6.17
N ASN A 61 -12.12 1.04 7.48
CA ASN A 61 -11.12 0.22 8.16
C ASN A 61 -11.64 -1.22 8.17
N THR A 62 -10.97 -2.15 7.49
CA THR A 62 -11.31 -3.58 7.52
C THR A 62 -10.13 -4.37 8.09
N ASP A 63 -10.01 -4.34 9.40
CA ASP A 63 -9.27 -5.34 10.18
C ASP A 63 -10.24 -5.92 11.22
N ASP A 64 -10.00 -7.19 11.55
CA ASP A 64 -10.75 -8.08 12.47
C ASP A 64 -11.94 -8.84 11.90
N HIS A 65 -11.69 -9.96 11.19
CA HIS A 65 -12.53 -11.16 11.35
C HIS A 65 -11.71 -12.45 11.22
N LYS A 66 -11.13 -12.89 12.34
CA LYS A 66 -10.91 -14.32 12.61
C LYS A 66 -11.48 -14.68 13.98
N GLY A 67 -12.53 -15.50 13.97
CA GLY A 67 -12.91 -16.35 15.10
C GLY A 67 -13.98 -15.82 16.04
N ILE A 68 -15.20 -15.57 15.56
CA ILE A 68 -16.39 -15.60 16.44
C ILE A 68 -17.10 -16.93 16.21
N LYS A 69 -17.02 -17.81 17.22
CA LYS A 69 -17.83 -19.03 17.30
C LYS A 69 -19.31 -18.65 17.22
N ARG A 70 -20.10 -19.56 16.65
CA ARG A 70 -21.52 -19.47 16.29
C ARG A 70 -22.51 -19.33 17.48
N ALA A 71 -22.17 -18.54 18.50
CA ALA A 71 -22.96 -18.34 19.70
C ALA A 71 -22.80 -16.90 20.22
N ASP A 72 -23.46 -15.96 19.54
CA ASP A 72 -24.03 -14.75 20.15
C ASP A 72 -24.81 -13.96 19.08
N MET A 73 -26.03 -14.40 18.78
CA MET A 73 -27.00 -13.61 17.99
C MET A 73 -28.03 -12.89 18.88
N THR A 74 -27.81 -12.86 20.19
CA THR A 74 -28.85 -12.49 21.17
C THR A 74 -28.68 -11.12 21.83
N ALA A 75 -27.67 -10.34 21.45
CA ALA A 75 -27.46 -8.98 21.96
C ALA A 75 -27.30 -7.95 20.83
N MET A 76 -28.28 -7.88 19.93
CA MET A 76 -28.41 -6.74 19.01
C MET A 76 -29.08 -5.56 19.72
N TRP A 77 -28.55 -4.35 19.54
CA TRP A 77 -29.07 -3.10 20.12
C TRP A 77 -30.44 -2.75 19.49
N GLU A 78 -31.45 -2.43 20.31
CA GLU A 78 -32.83 -2.16 19.83
C GLU A 78 -32.95 -1.08 18.71
N PRO A 79 -32.17 0.02 18.71
CA PRO A 79 -32.14 0.98 17.60
C PRO A 79 -31.67 0.40 16.27
N GLU A 80 -30.70 -0.53 16.29
CA GLU A 80 -30.18 -1.20 15.09
C GLU A 80 -31.22 -2.18 14.54
N LYS A 81 -31.91 -2.90 15.42
CA LYS A 81 -33.02 -3.79 15.07
C LYS A 81 -34.19 -3.03 14.45
N ALA A 82 -34.57 -1.89 15.01
CA ALA A 82 -35.61 -1.02 14.45
C ALA A 82 -35.20 -0.45 13.07
N ASN A 83 -33.93 -0.09 12.91
CA ASN A 83 -33.40 0.39 11.63
C ASN A 83 -33.43 -0.71 10.55
N MET A 84 -33.03 -1.94 10.89
CA MET A 84 -33.10 -3.09 9.97
C MET A 84 -34.54 -3.42 9.56
N GLN A 85 -35.49 -3.38 10.50
CA GLN A 85 -36.93 -3.57 10.18
C GLN A 85 -37.45 -2.50 9.21
N LYS A 86 -37.05 -1.23 9.42
CA LYS A 86 -37.41 -0.13 8.52
C LYS A 86 -36.88 -0.36 7.10
N LEU A 87 -35.63 -0.80 6.96
CA LEU A 87 -35.04 -1.12 5.65
C LEU A 87 -35.78 -2.28 4.97
N MET A 88 -36.15 -3.32 5.71
CA MET A 88 -36.95 -4.44 5.16
C MET A 88 -38.34 -4.00 4.69
N ALA A 89 -39.00 -3.10 5.43
CA ALA A 89 -40.26 -2.52 4.99
C ALA A 89 -40.09 -1.68 3.71
N GLN A 90 -39.02 -0.87 3.64
CA GLN A 90 -38.69 -0.10 2.43
C GLN A 90 -38.39 -0.99 1.22
N LYS A 91 -37.76 -2.15 1.42
CA LYS A 91 -37.54 -3.17 0.38
C LYS A 91 -38.87 -3.65 -0.19
N GLN A 92 -39.83 -3.99 0.66
CA GLN A 92 -41.14 -4.43 0.20
C GLN A 92 -41.87 -3.35 -0.61
N ILE A 93 -41.80 -2.09 -0.16
CA ILE A 93 -42.38 -0.94 -0.87
C ILE A 93 -41.71 -0.76 -2.24
N LEU A 94 -40.38 -0.83 -2.29
CA LEU A 94 -39.63 -0.70 -3.54
C LEU A 94 -39.96 -1.82 -4.52
N LEU A 95 -40.13 -3.06 -4.05
CA LEU A 95 -40.54 -4.17 -4.91
C LEU A 95 -41.96 -3.95 -5.46
N GLN A 96 -42.86 -3.28 -4.73
CA GLN A 96 -44.19 -2.94 -5.25
C GLN A 96 -44.14 -1.79 -6.26
N ASN A 97 -43.31 -0.78 -6.02
CA ASN A 97 -43.13 0.38 -6.90
C ASN A 97 -41.65 0.61 -7.21
N PRO A 98 -41.09 -0.14 -8.19
CA PRO A 98 -39.67 -0.11 -8.49
C PRO A 98 -39.20 1.25 -9.02
N ASN A 99 -38.13 1.77 -8.42
CA ASN A 99 -37.48 3.01 -8.84
C ASN A 99 -35.96 2.85 -8.72
N PRO A 100 -35.17 3.04 -9.80
CA PRO A 100 -33.73 2.79 -9.76
C PRO A 100 -32.95 3.69 -8.79
N LEU A 101 -33.31 4.96 -8.65
CA LEU A 101 -32.63 5.88 -7.73
C LEU A 101 -32.84 5.45 -6.27
N LYS A 102 -34.08 5.06 -5.92
CA LYS A 102 -34.39 4.52 -4.59
C LYS A 102 -33.76 3.16 -4.35
N ALA A 103 -33.64 2.34 -5.39
CA ALA A 103 -33.01 1.03 -5.31
C ALA A 103 -31.53 1.11 -4.93
N GLY A 104 -30.77 1.99 -5.57
CA GLY A 104 -29.35 2.18 -5.25
C GLY A 104 -29.14 2.55 -3.78
N GLY A 105 -29.82 3.59 -3.32
CA GLY A 105 -29.71 4.06 -1.93
C GLY A 105 -30.16 3.02 -0.91
N LEU A 106 -31.22 2.26 -1.18
CA LEU A 106 -31.69 1.22 -0.26
C LEU A 106 -30.73 0.03 -0.18
N CYS A 107 -30.23 -0.46 -1.32
CA CYS A 107 -29.26 -1.57 -1.32
C CYS A 107 -27.99 -1.19 -0.57
N GLU A 108 -27.48 0.03 -0.77
CA GLU A 108 -26.30 0.53 -0.07
C GLU A 108 -26.55 0.70 1.44
N ALA A 109 -27.70 1.25 1.82
CA ALA A 109 -28.07 1.38 3.24
C ALA A 109 -28.16 0.02 3.94
N MET A 110 -28.75 -0.99 3.28
CA MET A 110 -28.77 -2.37 3.79
C MET A 110 -27.36 -2.93 4.00
N CYS A 111 -26.47 -2.79 3.02
CA CYS A 111 -25.10 -3.28 3.15
C CYS A 111 -24.33 -2.57 4.27
N ARG A 112 -24.48 -1.24 4.39
CA ARG A 112 -23.83 -0.45 5.47
C ARG A 112 -24.35 -0.79 6.86
N CYS A 113 -25.57 -1.30 6.99
CA CYS A 113 -26.15 -1.76 8.26
C CYS A 113 -25.85 -3.23 8.58
N GLY A 114 -24.87 -3.85 7.90
CA GLY A 114 -24.51 -5.26 8.10
C GLY A 114 -25.44 -6.26 7.42
N MET A 115 -26.48 -5.81 6.72
CA MET A 115 -27.42 -6.66 5.97
C MET A 115 -26.95 -6.89 4.52
N THR A 116 -25.67 -7.19 4.32
CA THR A 116 -25.04 -7.30 3.00
C THR A 116 -25.75 -8.32 2.10
N ASP A 117 -26.10 -9.50 2.63
CA ASP A 117 -26.80 -10.53 1.87
C ASP A 117 -28.17 -10.08 1.37
N GLU A 118 -28.90 -9.29 2.17
CA GLU A 118 -30.21 -8.76 1.77
C GLU A 118 -30.09 -7.64 0.73
N GLY A 119 -29.11 -6.75 0.89
CA GLY A 119 -28.83 -5.69 -0.08
C GLY A 119 -28.42 -6.25 -1.44
N VAL A 120 -27.53 -7.26 -1.44
CA VAL A 120 -27.12 -7.98 -2.66
C VAL A 120 -28.31 -8.72 -3.26
N ARG A 121 -29.11 -9.43 -2.45
CA ARG A 121 -30.29 -10.16 -2.94
C ARG A 121 -31.32 -9.23 -3.59
N LEU A 122 -31.61 -8.09 -2.97
CA LEU A 122 -32.51 -7.09 -3.53
C LEU A 122 -32.02 -6.58 -4.89
N ALA A 123 -30.72 -6.27 -4.99
CA ALA A 123 -30.15 -5.82 -6.26
C ALA A 123 -30.28 -6.88 -7.37
N LEU A 124 -30.02 -8.15 -7.05
CA LEU A 124 -30.20 -9.28 -7.98
C LEU A 124 -31.67 -9.52 -8.36
N GLU A 125 -32.59 -9.39 -7.40
CA GLU A 125 -34.04 -9.53 -7.62
C GLU A 125 -34.57 -8.45 -8.58
N LEU A 126 -34.10 -7.20 -8.43
CA LEU A 126 -34.43 -6.11 -9.34
C LEU A 126 -33.90 -6.36 -10.75
N VAL A 127 -32.68 -6.88 -10.90
CA VAL A 127 -32.15 -7.29 -12.21
C VAL A 127 -32.95 -8.46 -12.79
N ALA A 128 -33.37 -9.43 -11.99
CA ALA A 128 -34.18 -10.55 -12.47
C ALA A 128 -35.55 -10.09 -13.01
N ARG A 129 -36.16 -9.09 -12.36
CA ARG A 129 -37.44 -8.51 -12.80
C ARG A 129 -37.29 -7.54 -13.98
N PHE A 130 -36.16 -6.84 -14.08
CA PHE A 130 -35.90 -5.84 -15.10
C PHE A 130 -34.54 -6.08 -15.79
N PRO A 131 -34.39 -7.20 -16.52
CA PRO A 131 -33.08 -7.68 -16.97
C PRO A 131 -32.38 -6.78 -17.98
N ASP A 132 -33.14 -6.00 -18.77
CA ASP A 132 -32.60 -5.12 -19.82
C ASP A 132 -32.64 -3.63 -19.44
N GLN A 133 -33.00 -3.31 -18.20
CA GLN A 133 -32.99 -1.93 -17.73
C GLN A 133 -31.62 -1.59 -17.11
N THR A 134 -30.86 -0.78 -17.85
CA THR A 134 -29.52 -0.33 -17.45
C THR A 134 -29.41 0.19 -16.01
N PRO A 135 -30.33 1.02 -15.49
CA PRO A 135 -30.19 1.55 -14.13
C PRO A 135 -30.13 0.45 -13.05
N TYR A 136 -30.90 -0.63 -13.19
CA TYR A 136 -30.86 -1.75 -12.24
C TYR A 136 -29.61 -2.60 -12.40
N LEU A 137 -29.14 -2.81 -13.63
CA LEU A 137 -27.86 -3.46 -13.90
C LEU A 137 -26.69 -2.69 -13.29
N LEU A 138 -26.68 -1.36 -13.38
CA LEU A 138 -25.67 -0.50 -12.78
C LEU A 138 -25.70 -0.54 -11.25
N VAL A 139 -26.89 -0.47 -10.64
CA VAL A 139 -27.04 -0.62 -9.18
C VAL A 139 -26.50 -1.97 -8.72
N ALA A 140 -26.90 -3.07 -9.37
CA ALA A 140 -26.43 -4.39 -8.98
C ALA A 140 -24.93 -4.57 -9.18
N ALA A 141 -24.37 -4.10 -10.30
CA ALA A 141 -22.94 -4.15 -10.53
C ALA A 141 -22.15 -3.36 -9.47
N TYR A 142 -22.64 -2.18 -9.07
CA TYR A 142 -22.04 -1.39 -7.99
C TYR A 142 -22.06 -2.14 -6.65
N ILE A 143 -23.23 -2.62 -6.22
CA ILE A 143 -23.39 -3.34 -4.95
C ILE A 143 -22.53 -4.61 -4.90
N LEU A 144 -22.50 -5.39 -5.99
CA LEU A 144 -21.69 -6.60 -6.09
C LEU A 144 -20.18 -6.29 -6.05
N SER A 145 -19.75 -5.19 -6.66
CA SER A 145 -18.33 -4.79 -6.68
C SER A 145 -17.86 -4.29 -5.32
N ILE A 146 -18.67 -3.48 -4.64
CA ILE A 146 -18.28 -2.81 -3.39
C ILE A 146 -18.48 -3.70 -2.17
N HIS A 147 -19.61 -4.43 -2.09
CA HIS A 147 -20.00 -5.10 -0.86
C HIS A 147 -19.87 -6.63 -0.88
N ALA A 148 -19.73 -7.24 -2.07
CA ALA A 148 -19.65 -8.69 -2.21
C ALA A 148 -18.37 -9.21 -2.88
N ALA A 149 -17.52 -8.31 -3.39
CA ALA A 149 -16.34 -8.65 -4.21
C ALA A 149 -16.65 -9.63 -5.37
N ARG A 150 -17.89 -9.62 -5.88
CA ARG A 150 -18.35 -10.47 -6.99
C ARG A 150 -18.12 -9.78 -8.33
N TYR A 151 -16.85 -9.49 -8.60
CA TYR A 151 -16.40 -8.79 -9.80
C TYR A 151 -16.69 -9.57 -11.09
N ASP A 152 -16.77 -10.90 -11.01
CA ASP A 152 -17.21 -11.80 -12.07
C ASP A 152 -18.63 -11.45 -12.56
N ILE A 153 -19.57 -11.38 -11.62
CA ILE A 153 -20.99 -11.06 -11.90
C ILE A 153 -21.13 -9.59 -12.29
N ALA A 154 -20.48 -8.68 -11.55
CA ALA A 154 -20.52 -7.25 -11.86
C ALA A 154 -20.03 -6.96 -13.28
N ALA A 155 -18.92 -7.58 -13.71
CA ALA A 155 -18.41 -7.43 -15.08
C ALA A 155 -19.40 -7.98 -16.13
N ALA A 156 -20.13 -9.05 -15.84
CA ALA A 156 -21.15 -9.57 -16.76
C ALA A 156 -22.31 -8.58 -16.93
N MET A 157 -22.80 -8.00 -15.83
CA MET A 157 -23.84 -6.96 -15.85
C MET A 157 -23.37 -5.71 -16.60
N LEU A 158 -22.14 -5.25 -16.33
CA LEU A 158 -21.57 -4.07 -16.97
C LEU A 158 -21.31 -4.29 -18.47
N ARG A 159 -20.93 -5.50 -18.90
CA ARG A 159 -20.87 -5.84 -20.34
C ARG A 159 -22.24 -5.73 -20.99
N LYS A 160 -23.30 -6.15 -20.30
CA LYS A 160 -24.67 -6.00 -20.79
C LYS A 160 -25.06 -4.52 -20.92
N VAL A 161 -24.76 -3.70 -19.91
CA VAL A 161 -24.95 -2.25 -19.99
C VAL A 161 -24.22 -1.65 -21.18
N VAL A 162 -22.94 -1.97 -21.36
CA VAL A 162 -22.14 -1.45 -22.48
C VAL A 162 -22.65 -1.93 -23.85
N ALA A 163 -23.32 -3.10 -23.91
CA ALA A 163 -23.96 -3.59 -25.12
C ALA A 163 -25.28 -2.85 -25.43
N LEU A 164 -26.08 -2.53 -24.41
CA LEU A 164 -27.33 -1.77 -24.53
C LEU A 164 -27.09 -0.28 -24.79
N GLU A 165 -26.05 0.28 -24.17
CA GLU A 165 -25.66 1.68 -24.24
C GLU A 165 -24.18 1.82 -24.61
N PRO A 166 -23.82 1.68 -25.90
CA PRO A 166 -22.42 1.71 -26.35
C PRO A 166 -21.68 3.01 -26.03
N ASP A 167 -22.40 4.12 -25.84
CA ASP A 167 -21.86 5.45 -25.55
C ASP A 167 -21.84 5.80 -24.05
N ASN A 168 -22.24 4.86 -23.19
CA ASN A 168 -22.14 5.01 -21.73
C ASN A 168 -20.68 4.80 -21.27
N ALA A 169 -19.89 5.86 -21.37
CA ALA A 169 -18.49 5.88 -20.97
C ALA A 169 -18.29 5.51 -19.49
N THR A 170 -19.17 5.97 -18.60
CA THR A 170 -19.13 5.66 -17.17
C THR A 170 -19.28 4.15 -16.93
N ALA A 171 -20.22 3.49 -17.61
CA ALA A 171 -20.37 2.03 -17.55
C ALA A 171 -19.13 1.29 -18.07
N ARG A 172 -18.46 1.81 -19.12
CA ARG A 172 -17.19 1.26 -19.61
C ARG A 172 -16.06 1.40 -18.59
N ILE A 173 -15.97 2.53 -17.88
CA ILE A 173 -14.99 2.72 -16.80
C ILE A 173 -15.27 1.75 -15.65
N HIS A 174 -16.52 1.61 -15.21
CA HIS A 174 -16.89 0.63 -14.19
C HIS A 174 -16.62 -0.80 -14.65
N LEU A 175 -16.89 -1.13 -15.92
CA LEU A 175 -16.53 -2.43 -16.50
C LEU A 175 -15.03 -2.65 -16.39
N ALA A 176 -14.22 -1.65 -16.76
CA ALA A 176 -12.77 -1.75 -16.66
C ALA A 176 -12.31 -2.06 -15.23
N LYS A 177 -12.84 -1.33 -14.24
CA LYS A 177 -12.53 -1.55 -12.81
C LYS A 177 -12.90 -2.97 -12.36
N ALA A 178 -14.08 -3.46 -12.74
CA ALA A 178 -14.50 -4.82 -12.41
C ALA A 178 -13.61 -5.88 -13.11
N LEU A 179 -13.18 -5.63 -14.35
CA LEU A 179 -12.24 -6.52 -15.07
C LEU A 179 -10.87 -6.55 -14.39
N VAL A 180 -10.33 -5.39 -14.01
CA VAL A 180 -9.06 -5.29 -13.26
C VAL A 180 -9.16 -6.01 -11.91
N ALA A 181 -10.22 -5.77 -11.15
CA ALA A 181 -10.40 -6.36 -9.82
C ALA A 181 -10.53 -7.90 -9.84
N LYS A 182 -11.06 -8.49 -10.91
CA LYS A 182 -11.08 -9.96 -11.10
C LYS A 182 -9.82 -10.55 -11.75
N GLY A 183 -8.81 -9.72 -12.04
CA GLY A 183 -7.55 -10.13 -12.66
C GLY A 183 -7.49 -10.09 -14.20
N ASP A 184 -8.55 -9.66 -14.88
CA ASP A 184 -8.56 -9.44 -16.34
C ASP A 184 -8.03 -8.02 -16.66
N LEU A 185 -6.74 -7.84 -16.40
CA LEU A 185 -6.04 -6.58 -16.62
C LEU A 185 -6.06 -6.14 -18.09
N PRO A 186 -5.77 -7.01 -19.08
CA PRO A 186 -5.80 -6.60 -20.49
C PRO A 186 -7.20 -6.17 -20.93
N GLY A 187 -8.25 -6.87 -20.48
CA GLY A 187 -9.64 -6.49 -20.76
C GLY A 187 -9.98 -5.12 -20.16
N GLY A 188 -9.57 -4.87 -18.91
CA GLY A 188 -9.78 -3.59 -18.24
C GLY A 188 -9.08 -2.42 -18.94
N SER A 189 -7.78 -2.55 -19.23
CA SER A 189 -7.02 -1.52 -19.94
C SER A 189 -7.58 -1.25 -21.34
N ALA A 190 -8.08 -2.27 -22.04
CA ALA A 190 -8.71 -2.09 -23.36
C ALA A 190 -9.99 -1.24 -23.29
N GLN A 191 -10.82 -1.41 -22.26
CA GLN A 191 -12.02 -0.59 -22.07
C GLN A 191 -11.65 0.88 -21.79
N LEU A 192 -10.69 1.14 -20.91
CA LEU A 192 -10.26 2.51 -20.58
C LEU A 192 -9.62 3.22 -21.78
N ALA A 193 -8.85 2.47 -22.56
CA ALA A 193 -8.23 2.98 -23.77
C ALA A 193 -9.26 3.35 -24.85
N ASP A 194 -10.36 2.59 -24.97
CA ASP A 194 -11.50 2.99 -25.82
C ASP A 194 -12.17 4.26 -25.30
N VAL A 195 -12.30 4.41 -23.97
CA VAL A 195 -12.89 5.61 -23.37
C VAL A 195 -12.08 6.86 -23.68
N ILE A 196 -10.76 6.82 -23.44
CA ILE A 196 -9.82 7.91 -23.73
C ILE A 196 -9.92 8.38 -25.19
N ARG A 197 -10.12 7.43 -26.11
CA ARG A 197 -10.18 7.68 -27.55
C ARG A 197 -11.51 8.28 -28.00
N ARG A 198 -12.64 7.80 -27.45
CA ARG A 198 -13.98 8.11 -27.95
C ARG A 198 -14.72 9.20 -27.18
N PHE A 199 -14.41 9.38 -25.89
CA PHE A 199 -15.15 10.29 -25.02
C PHE A 199 -14.19 11.31 -24.40
N PRO A 200 -13.90 12.43 -25.10
CA PRO A 200 -12.99 13.46 -24.62
C PRO A 200 -13.32 13.96 -23.20
N ASP A 201 -14.61 14.09 -22.87
CA ASP A 201 -15.08 14.58 -21.57
C ASP A 201 -14.77 13.61 -20.42
N GLN A 202 -14.62 12.32 -20.72
CA GLN A 202 -14.28 11.26 -19.76
C GLN A 202 -12.80 10.88 -19.81
N ARG A 203 -12.01 11.56 -20.65
CA ARG A 203 -10.59 11.24 -20.88
C ARG A 203 -9.79 11.30 -19.58
N VAL A 204 -10.02 12.32 -18.75
CA VAL A 204 -9.25 12.52 -17.51
C VAL A 204 -9.49 11.37 -16.55
N GLU A 205 -10.75 11.03 -16.27
CA GLU A 205 -11.10 9.91 -15.40
C GLU A 205 -10.55 8.59 -15.93
N ALA A 206 -10.73 8.32 -17.23
CA ALA A 206 -10.21 7.11 -17.84
C ALA A 206 -8.66 7.04 -17.80
N THR A 207 -7.97 8.19 -17.93
CA THR A 207 -6.51 8.30 -17.76
C THR A 207 -6.09 8.00 -16.32
N LEU A 208 -6.81 8.50 -15.32
CA LEU A 208 -6.52 8.19 -13.91
C LEU A 208 -6.62 6.68 -13.65
N GLN A 209 -7.73 6.07 -14.08
CA GLN A 209 -7.97 4.64 -13.88
C GLN A 209 -6.96 3.76 -14.63
N ILE A 210 -6.59 4.11 -15.88
CA ILE A 210 -5.63 3.29 -16.65
C ILE A 210 -4.22 3.42 -16.08
N SER A 211 -3.86 4.60 -15.59
CA SER A 211 -2.55 4.86 -14.98
C SER A 211 -2.39 4.14 -13.66
N GLU A 212 -3.41 4.12 -12.81
CA GLU A 212 -3.42 3.29 -11.60
C GLU A 212 -3.26 1.81 -11.96
N THR A 213 -3.98 1.34 -12.99
CA THR A 213 -3.86 -0.05 -13.47
C THR A 213 -2.44 -0.35 -13.95
N PHE A 214 -1.82 0.55 -14.73
CA PHE A 214 -0.43 0.38 -15.17
C PHE A 214 0.56 0.36 -14.01
N LEU A 215 0.39 1.22 -13.00
CA LEU A 215 1.23 1.21 -11.80
C LEU A 215 1.12 -0.10 -11.03
N ARG A 216 -0.10 -0.59 -10.82
CA ARG A 216 -0.36 -1.90 -10.18
C ARG A 216 0.28 -3.07 -10.94
N MET A 217 0.42 -2.94 -12.25
CA MET A 217 1.03 -3.95 -13.11
C MET A 217 2.55 -3.83 -13.24
N GLY A 218 3.18 -2.82 -12.62
CA GLY A 218 4.62 -2.58 -12.77
C GLY A 218 5.01 -1.95 -14.11
N TYR A 219 4.10 -1.22 -14.75
CA TYR A 219 4.34 -0.42 -15.97
C TYR A 219 4.31 1.10 -15.68
N PRO A 220 5.21 1.63 -14.81
CA PRO A 220 5.15 3.02 -14.39
C PRO A 220 5.50 4.02 -15.50
N GLN A 221 6.30 3.61 -16.50
CA GLN A 221 6.64 4.49 -17.62
C GLN A 221 5.42 4.73 -18.52
N GLU A 222 4.66 3.70 -18.83
CA GLU A 222 3.43 3.78 -19.61
C GLU A 222 2.36 4.62 -18.88
N ALA A 223 2.24 4.46 -17.55
CA ALA A 223 1.39 5.32 -16.74
C ALA A 223 1.77 6.80 -16.88
N LEU A 224 3.07 7.10 -16.72
CA LEU A 224 3.59 8.46 -16.83
C LEU A 224 3.31 9.07 -18.20
N ASP A 225 3.55 8.34 -19.28
CA ASP A 225 3.38 8.83 -20.65
C ASP A 225 1.92 9.22 -20.96
N VAL A 226 0.95 8.42 -20.50
CA VAL A 226 -0.49 8.69 -20.72
C VAL A 226 -0.96 9.90 -19.90
N MET A 227 -0.50 10.03 -18.65
CA MET A 227 -0.81 11.20 -17.82
C MET A 227 -0.21 12.49 -18.40
N LEU A 228 1.06 12.47 -18.80
CA LEU A 228 1.72 13.63 -19.42
C LEU A 228 1.11 14.01 -20.77
N PHE A 229 0.61 13.04 -21.54
CA PHE A 229 -0.18 13.33 -22.73
C PHE A 229 -1.48 14.05 -22.37
N THR A 230 -2.20 13.58 -21.34
CA THR A 230 -3.47 14.17 -20.92
C THR A 230 -3.30 15.59 -20.37
N ILE A 231 -2.27 15.84 -19.56
CA ILE A 231 -1.95 17.18 -19.03
C ILE A 231 -1.66 18.17 -20.15
N ARG A 232 -0.93 17.76 -21.21
CA ARG A 232 -0.66 18.62 -22.37
C ARG A 232 -1.92 19.07 -23.12
N GLN A 233 -3.04 18.40 -22.92
CA GLN A 233 -4.34 18.78 -23.49
C GLN A 233 -5.16 19.70 -22.56
N GLY A 234 -4.59 20.15 -21.44
CA GLY A 234 -5.19 21.19 -20.58
C GLY A 234 -6.11 20.70 -19.47
N ALA A 235 -6.05 19.42 -19.08
CA ALA A 235 -7.00 18.86 -18.11
C ALA A 235 -6.35 18.22 -16.86
N PRO A 236 -5.57 18.97 -16.04
CA PRO A 236 -4.99 18.44 -14.80
C PRO A 236 -6.02 18.37 -13.66
N GLN A 237 -5.91 17.33 -12.83
CA GLN A 237 -6.57 17.21 -11.53
C GLN A 237 -5.53 16.88 -10.47
N ALA A 238 -5.78 17.22 -9.20
CA ALA A 238 -4.87 16.96 -8.08
C ALA A 238 -4.41 15.49 -8.02
N GLN A 239 -5.34 14.55 -8.20
CA GLN A 239 -5.06 13.11 -8.22
C GLN A 239 -4.09 12.69 -9.33
N MET A 240 -4.13 13.35 -10.49
CA MET A 240 -3.21 13.04 -11.60
C MET A 240 -1.76 13.35 -11.24
N PHE A 241 -1.54 14.47 -10.52
CA PHE A 241 -0.21 14.82 -10.03
C PHE A 241 0.32 13.82 -9.00
N ASN A 242 -0.56 13.32 -8.12
CA ASN A 242 -0.20 12.26 -7.19
C ASN A 242 0.27 10.99 -7.95
N LEU A 243 -0.51 10.54 -8.94
CA LEU A 243 -0.17 9.36 -9.74
C LEU A 243 1.12 9.54 -10.56
N ILE A 244 1.37 10.73 -11.12
CA ILE A 244 2.66 11.06 -11.77
C ILE A 244 3.81 10.92 -10.77
N GLY A 245 3.64 11.46 -9.56
CA GLY A 245 4.62 11.34 -8.49
C GLY A 245 4.87 9.88 -8.09
N CYS A 246 3.83 9.06 -7.98
CA CYS A 246 3.96 7.62 -7.75
C CYS A 246 4.72 6.92 -8.89
N ALA A 247 4.38 7.21 -10.14
CA ALA A 247 5.05 6.65 -11.32
C ALA A 247 6.55 6.97 -11.35
N LEU A 248 6.90 8.23 -11.10
CA LEU A 248 8.28 8.68 -11.00
C LEU A 248 9.00 8.02 -9.81
N GLY A 249 8.32 7.84 -8.67
CA GLY A 249 8.84 7.10 -7.53
C GLY A 249 9.17 5.64 -7.84
N CYS A 250 8.32 4.93 -8.59
CA CYS A 250 8.57 3.56 -9.07
C CYS A 250 9.74 3.50 -10.07
N LEU A 251 9.95 4.56 -10.86
CA LEU A 251 11.06 4.69 -11.80
C LEU A 251 12.37 5.15 -11.12
N ASN A 252 12.40 5.29 -9.79
CA ASN A 252 13.51 5.85 -9.03
C ASN A 252 13.92 7.29 -9.46
N ARG A 253 12.93 8.07 -9.92
CA ARG A 253 13.05 9.46 -10.38
C ARG A 253 12.38 10.41 -9.39
N SER A 254 12.62 10.22 -8.10
CA SER A 254 11.93 10.95 -7.02
C SER A 254 12.15 12.46 -7.04
N GLU A 255 13.32 12.91 -7.50
CA GLU A 255 13.61 14.35 -7.60
C GLU A 255 12.69 15.02 -8.64
N GLU A 256 12.45 14.34 -9.76
CA GLU A 256 11.52 14.83 -10.81
C GLU A 256 10.06 14.84 -10.34
N ALA A 257 9.70 14.05 -9.31
CA ALA A 257 8.34 14.00 -8.77
C ALA A 257 7.98 15.23 -7.92
N ILE A 258 8.98 15.88 -7.30
CA ILE A 258 8.80 17.03 -6.40
C ILE A 258 7.97 18.17 -7.02
N PRO A 259 8.30 18.71 -8.22
CA PRO A 259 7.51 19.77 -8.82
C PRO A 259 6.06 19.36 -9.11
N TRP A 260 5.81 18.10 -9.45
CA TRP A 260 4.44 17.60 -9.68
C TRP A 260 3.63 17.57 -8.39
N TYR A 261 4.20 17.09 -7.30
CA TYR A 261 3.54 17.13 -5.99
C TYR A 261 3.25 18.57 -5.54
N LYS A 262 4.16 19.52 -5.81
CA LYS A 262 3.93 20.95 -5.52
C LYS A 262 2.75 21.50 -6.31
N GLN A 263 2.61 21.13 -7.59
CA GLN A 263 1.44 21.50 -8.41
C GLN A 263 0.15 20.86 -7.88
N GLY A 264 0.17 19.57 -7.52
CA GLY A 264 -0.98 18.89 -6.93
C GLY A 264 -1.45 19.54 -5.63
N LYS A 265 -0.52 19.84 -4.73
CA LYS A 265 -0.81 20.53 -3.46
C LYS A 265 -1.35 21.95 -3.65
N ALA A 266 -1.00 22.62 -4.74
CA ALA A 266 -1.57 23.93 -5.05
C ALA A 266 -3.04 23.84 -5.48
N LEU A 267 -3.47 22.71 -6.04
CA LEU A 267 -4.88 22.44 -6.38
C LEU A 267 -5.68 21.93 -5.18
N ASP A 268 -5.10 21.01 -4.41
CA ASP A 268 -5.71 20.50 -3.19
C ASP A 268 -4.69 20.48 -2.04
N PRO A 269 -4.65 21.57 -1.23
CA PRO A 269 -3.76 21.67 -0.08
C PRO A 269 -4.09 20.70 1.06
N ASN A 270 -5.26 20.05 1.04
CA ASN A 270 -5.73 19.17 2.10
C ASN A 270 -5.58 17.69 1.77
N ASP A 271 -5.27 17.34 0.51
CA ASP A 271 -5.01 15.96 0.09
C ASP A 271 -3.79 15.36 0.84
N GLU A 272 -4.09 14.41 1.72
CA GLU A 272 -3.08 13.70 2.53
C GLU A 272 -2.16 12.83 1.68
N GLY A 273 -2.65 12.28 0.57
CA GLY A 273 -1.87 11.46 -0.36
C GLY A 273 -0.79 12.28 -1.06
N LEU A 274 -1.14 13.49 -1.52
CA LEU A 274 -0.19 14.45 -2.09
C LEU A 274 0.86 14.91 -1.08
N LYS A 275 0.46 15.18 0.17
CA LYS A 275 1.41 15.55 1.24
C LYS A 275 2.40 14.43 1.53
N LEU A 276 1.90 13.21 1.71
CA LEU A 276 2.73 12.04 1.98
C LEU A 276 3.64 11.71 0.78
N GLY A 277 3.10 11.70 -0.44
CA GLY A 277 3.86 11.46 -1.66
C GLY A 277 4.99 12.48 -1.84
N HIS A 278 4.72 13.77 -1.58
CA HIS A 278 5.73 14.82 -1.60
C HIS A 278 6.83 14.58 -0.56
N ALA A 279 6.45 14.27 0.69
CA ALA A 279 7.39 13.98 1.75
C ALA A 279 8.31 12.81 1.37
N LEU A 280 7.73 11.69 0.90
CA LEU A 280 8.49 10.52 0.47
C LEU A 280 9.41 10.82 -0.72
N ALA A 281 8.98 11.65 -1.68
CA ALA A 281 9.82 12.06 -2.80
C ALA A 281 11.01 12.91 -2.34
N LEU A 282 10.81 13.85 -1.42
CA LEU A 282 11.88 14.62 -0.79
C LEU A 282 12.88 13.71 -0.07
N LEU A 283 12.38 12.78 0.77
CA LEU A 283 13.20 11.83 1.51
C LEU A 283 14.03 10.93 0.57
N LYS A 284 13.41 10.34 -0.46
CA LYS A 284 14.11 9.50 -1.45
C LYS A 284 15.14 10.27 -2.27
N SER A 285 14.98 11.59 -2.41
CA SER A 285 15.91 12.47 -3.12
C SER A 285 17.00 13.06 -2.20
N GLY A 286 17.05 12.65 -0.93
CA GLY A 286 18.05 13.13 0.05
C GLY A 286 17.74 14.50 0.65
N GLN A 287 16.58 15.09 0.37
CA GLN A 287 16.13 16.38 0.93
C GLN A 287 15.46 16.16 2.30
N TYR A 288 16.23 15.68 3.28
CA TYR A 288 15.66 15.18 4.54
C TYR A 288 15.03 16.26 5.42
N GLY A 289 15.56 17.48 5.45
CA GLY A 289 15.00 18.56 6.27
C GLY A 289 13.51 18.81 6.01
N GLU A 290 13.17 19.22 4.78
CA GLU A 290 11.78 19.42 4.35
C GLU A 290 11.01 18.09 4.33
N GLY A 291 11.65 17.00 3.91
CA GLY A 291 11.01 15.69 3.80
C GLY A 291 10.46 15.17 5.13
N TRP A 292 11.24 15.25 6.22
CA TRP A 292 10.80 14.79 7.54
C TRP A 292 9.80 15.72 8.19
N GLU A 293 9.95 17.04 7.99
CA GLU A 293 8.96 18.01 8.46
C GLU A 293 7.59 17.75 7.85
N LEU A 294 7.53 17.53 6.54
CA LEU A 294 6.27 17.22 5.87
C LEU A 294 5.75 15.82 6.23
N TYR A 295 6.64 14.83 6.38
CA TYR A 295 6.26 13.47 6.78
C TYR A 295 5.61 13.43 8.17
N ALA A 296 6.12 14.22 9.12
CA ALA A 296 5.63 14.29 10.49
C ALA A 296 4.21 14.86 10.62
N GLN A 297 3.72 15.60 9.61
CA GLN A 297 2.37 16.18 9.58
C GLN A 297 1.28 15.15 9.26
N ARG A 298 1.64 13.94 8.82
CA ARG A 298 0.65 12.90 8.52
C ARG A 298 -0.09 12.50 9.81
N PRO A 299 -1.39 12.18 9.74
CA PRO A 299 -2.07 11.57 10.87
C PRO A 299 -1.44 10.19 11.15
N PRO A 300 -1.21 9.82 12.42
CA PRO A 300 -0.70 8.50 12.74
C PRO A 300 -1.70 7.41 12.34
N LYS A 301 -1.21 6.28 11.84
CA LYS A 301 -2.04 5.08 11.62
C LYS A 301 -2.32 4.42 12.96
N LEU A 302 -3.56 4.59 13.44
CA LEU A 302 -3.99 4.07 14.73
C LEU A 302 -4.93 2.87 14.56
N THR A 303 -4.64 1.80 15.30
CA THR A 303 -5.50 0.63 15.50
C THR A 303 -6.38 0.86 16.73
N GLN A 304 -7.31 -0.05 17.03
CA GLN A 304 -8.06 0.01 18.29
C GLN A 304 -7.12 0.02 19.51
N LEU A 305 -6.03 -0.77 19.46
CA LEU A 305 -5.05 -0.88 20.53
C LEU A 305 -4.18 0.37 20.69
N THR A 306 -3.96 1.14 19.63
CA THR A 306 -3.11 2.35 19.68
C THR A 306 -3.90 3.65 19.73
N ARG A 307 -5.24 3.61 19.60
CA ARG A 307 -6.09 4.82 19.57
C ARG A 307 -5.99 5.70 20.82
N TRP A 308 -5.66 5.11 21.96
CA TRP A 308 -5.51 5.85 23.20
C TRP A 308 -4.26 6.75 23.22
N PHE A 309 -3.21 6.43 22.45
CA PHE A 309 -2.04 7.31 22.30
C PHE A 309 -2.41 8.69 21.74
N ALA A 310 -3.47 8.79 20.94
CA ALA A 310 -3.99 10.06 20.45
C ALA A 310 -4.55 10.98 21.54
N LYS A 311 -4.74 10.47 22.76
CA LYS A 311 -5.16 11.27 23.93
C LYS A 311 -3.98 11.91 24.66
N ILE A 312 -2.77 11.43 24.41
CA ILE A 312 -1.54 11.97 25.00
C ILE A 312 -1.03 13.10 24.09
N PRO A 313 -0.50 14.21 24.64
CA PRO A 313 0.14 15.25 23.84
C PRO A 313 1.18 14.65 22.88
N THR A 314 1.07 14.98 21.59
CA THR A 314 2.05 14.50 20.60
C THR A 314 3.32 15.31 20.72
N LEU A 315 4.47 14.65 20.95
CA LEU A 315 5.77 15.31 21.04
C LEU A 315 6.07 16.09 19.76
N GLN A 316 6.38 17.37 19.88
CA GLN A 316 6.78 18.26 18.79
C GLN A 316 8.29 18.52 18.82
N LYS A 317 8.81 18.96 17.65
CA LYS A 317 10.20 19.40 17.56
C LYS A 317 10.38 20.68 18.38
N GLY A 318 11.31 20.65 19.33
CA GLY A 318 11.64 21.78 20.22
C GLY A 318 11.03 21.70 21.61
N ASP A 319 10.12 20.76 21.87
CA ASP A 319 9.56 20.55 23.22
C ASP A 319 10.66 20.22 24.24
N ASP A 320 10.56 20.74 25.46
CA ASP A 320 11.44 20.34 26.55
C ASP A 320 11.01 18.96 27.09
N VAL A 321 11.95 18.03 27.10
CA VAL A 321 11.75 16.63 27.51
C VAL A 321 12.55 16.28 28.76
N ALA A 322 13.31 17.22 29.34
CA ALA A 322 14.12 16.95 30.51
C ALA A 322 13.24 16.55 31.72
N GLY A 323 13.48 15.36 32.27
CA GLY A 323 12.69 14.80 33.35
C GLY A 323 11.27 14.36 32.97
N LYS A 324 10.91 14.42 31.69
CA LYS A 324 9.57 14.08 31.17
C LYS A 324 9.46 12.63 30.74
N THR A 325 8.26 12.09 30.84
CA THR A 325 7.92 10.73 30.39
C THR A 325 7.45 10.76 28.93
N VAL A 326 8.14 10.01 28.06
CA VAL A 326 7.81 9.93 26.63
C VAL A 326 7.53 8.49 26.25
N VAL A 327 6.37 8.23 25.65
CA VAL A 327 6.06 6.92 25.07
C VAL A 327 6.23 6.93 23.55
N LEU A 328 7.17 6.11 23.07
CA LEU A 328 7.37 5.80 21.66
C LEU A 328 6.55 4.56 21.32
N TYR A 329 5.71 4.61 20.29
CA TYR A 329 4.86 3.46 19.95
C TYR A 329 5.04 2.98 18.51
N GLN A 330 4.95 1.66 18.34
CA GLN A 330 4.94 1.01 17.04
C GLN A 330 3.66 1.37 16.28
N GLU A 331 3.81 2.15 15.21
CA GLU A 331 2.73 2.58 14.32
C GLU A 331 2.69 1.77 13.01
N GLN A 332 3.87 1.41 12.49
CA GLN A 332 4.04 0.75 11.19
C GLN A 332 4.66 -0.66 11.38
N GLY A 333 5.29 -1.19 10.33
CA GLY A 333 5.82 -2.54 10.33
C GLY A 333 7.00 -2.75 11.27
N LEU A 334 7.41 -4.01 11.43
CA LEU A 334 8.61 -4.38 12.19
C LEU A 334 9.86 -3.71 11.62
N GLY A 335 9.99 -3.67 10.28
CA GLY A 335 11.13 -3.04 9.59
C GLY A 335 11.27 -1.55 9.92
N ASP A 336 10.16 -0.80 9.88
CA ASP A 336 10.16 0.62 10.24
C ASP A 336 10.58 0.82 11.70
N THR A 337 10.11 -0.04 12.59
CA THR A 337 10.47 0.03 14.02
C THR A 337 11.97 -0.20 14.20
N LEU A 338 12.51 -1.26 13.59
CA LEU A 338 13.94 -1.57 13.62
C LEU A 338 14.77 -0.44 13.00
N GLN A 339 14.33 0.14 11.88
CA GLN A 339 15.06 1.22 11.21
C GLN A 339 15.08 2.52 12.02
N PHE A 340 13.96 2.92 12.62
CA PHE A 340 13.83 4.24 13.23
C PHE A 340 14.14 4.27 14.73
N ILE A 341 14.16 3.13 15.43
CA ILE A 341 14.47 3.09 16.87
C ILE A 341 15.86 3.65 17.20
N ARG A 342 16.79 3.62 16.24
CA ARG A 342 18.15 4.18 16.39
C ARG A 342 18.20 5.67 16.75
N PHE A 343 17.11 6.39 16.56
CA PHE A 343 16.99 7.80 16.93
C PHE A 343 16.46 8.00 18.36
N ALA A 344 16.00 6.97 19.07
CA ALA A 344 15.43 7.09 20.42
C ALA A 344 16.44 7.64 21.45
N HIS A 345 17.74 7.37 21.26
CA HIS A 345 18.80 7.83 22.15
C HIS A 345 18.85 9.36 22.28
N CYS A 346 18.44 10.11 21.26
CA CYS A 346 18.43 11.58 21.32
C CYS A 346 17.49 12.13 22.40
N LEU A 347 16.42 11.38 22.76
CA LEU A 347 15.51 11.76 23.83
C LEU A 347 16.11 11.46 25.20
N VAL A 348 16.80 10.34 25.34
CA VAL A 348 17.52 9.95 26.56
C VAL A 348 18.63 10.96 26.87
N GLU A 349 19.42 11.36 25.87
CA GLU A 349 20.46 12.40 26.00
C GLU A 349 19.90 13.76 26.44
N ARG A 350 18.65 14.05 26.09
CA ARG A 350 17.93 15.26 26.51
C ARG A 350 17.24 15.11 27.87
N GLY A 351 17.47 14.00 28.57
CA GLY A 351 16.97 13.75 29.92
C GLY A 351 15.55 13.20 30.00
N ALA A 352 14.99 12.69 28.90
CA ALA A 352 13.67 12.07 28.89
C ALA A 352 13.70 10.65 29.48
N GLN A 353 12.62 10.27 30.17
CA GLN A 353 12.32 8.90 30.54
C GLN A 353 11.52 8.24 29.41
N VAL A 354 12.18 7.40 28.63
CA VAL A 354 11.62 6.87 27.39
C VAL A 354 11.08 5.46 27.59
N THR A 355 9.78 5.29 27.30
CA THR A 355 9.13 3.98 27.17
C THR A 355 8.91 3.65 25.70
N VAL A 356 9.24 2.42 25.28
CA VAL A 356 9.05 1.94 23.91
C VAL A 356 7.99 0.84 23.90
N ALA A 357 6.84 1.13 23.31
CA ALA A 357 5.67 0.28 23.18
C ALA A 357 5.67 -0.46 21.83
N VAL A 358 5.93 -1.76 21.84
CA VAL A 358 6.07 -2.58 20.61
C VAL A 358 5.28 -3.89 20.70
N GLY A 359 5.11 -4.57 19.57
CA GLY A 359 4.64 -5.96 19.59
C GLY A 359 5.64 -6.89 20.29
N GLY A 360 5.15 -7.96 20.92
CA GLY A 360 5.99 -8.90 21.70
C GLY A 360 7.17 -9.48 20.93
N VAL A 361 7.04 -9.64 19.61
CA VAL A 361 8.12 -10.13 18.72
C VAL A 361 9.38 -9.25 18.70
N LEU A 362 9.30 -7.99 19.13
CA LEU A 362 10.45 -7.06 19.21
C LEU A 362 10.94 -6.81 20.64
N GLU A 363 10.17 -7.21 21.65
CA GLU A 363 10.41 -6.79 23.03
C GLU A 363 11.81 -7.19 23.52
N ARG A 364 12.15 -8.48 23.40
CA ARG A 364 13.43 -9.02 23.88
C ARG A 364 14.61 -8.38 23.15
N LEU A 365 14.53 -8.27 21.83
CA LEU A 365 15.58 -7.66 21.01
C LEU A 365 15.86 -6.21 21.42
N LEU A 366 14.81 -5.40 21.58
CA LEU A 366 14.97 -4.00 21.95
C LEU A 366 15.45 -3.85 23.39
N ARG A 367 14.97 -4.68 24.33
CA ARG A 367 15.44 -4.66 25.72
C ARG A 367 16.93 -5.00 25.83
N LEU A 368 17.40 -5.97 25.04
CA LEU A 368 18.82 -6.34 24.95
C LEU A 368 19.67 -5.22 24.34
N SER A 369 19.13 -4.53 23.33
CA SER A 369 19.88 -3.55 22.55
C SER A 369 19.89 -2.15 23.18
N TYR A 370 18.89 -1.82 23.99
CA TYR A 370 18.67 -0.51 24.60
C TYR A 370 18.35 -0.63 26.10
N PRO A 371 19.32 -0.98 26.96
CA PRO A 371 19.10 -1.14 28.40
C PRO A 371 18.67 0.16 29.12
N GLU A 372 18.91 1.32 28.52
CA GLU A 372 18.48 2.62 29.00
C GLU A 372 17.00 2.94 28.71
N LEU A 373 16.34 2.19 27.83
CA LEU A 373 14.94 2.36 27.47
C LEU A 373 14.04 1.39 28.24
N THR A 374 12.85 1.83 28.64
CA THR A 374 11.83 0.92 29.18
C THR A 374 11.04 0.31 28.02
N VAL A 375 11.31 -0.94 27.65
CA VAL A 375 10.60 -1.64 26.57
C VAL A 375 9.40 -2.42 27.12
N ARG A 376 8.22 -2.22 26.52
CA ARG A 376 6.96 -2.87 26.94
C ARG A 376 6.15 -3.36 25.75
N ILE A 377 5.38 -4.43 25.98
CA ILE A 377 4.42 -4.94 25.00
C ILE A 377 3.24 -3.96 24.92
N LEU A 378 2.85 -3.60 23.69
CA LEU A 378 1.81 -2.61 23.42
C LEU A 378 0.46 -2.97 24.07
N ALA A 379 0.10 -4.26 24.07
CA ALA A 379 -1.12 -4.77 24.69
C ALA A 379 -1.13 -4.72 26.24
N GLU A 380 0.03 -4.53 26.87
CA GLU A 380 0.18 -4.47 28.33
C GLU A 380 0.16 -3.03 28.87
N ILE A 381 0.10 -2.04 27.99
CA ILE A 381 0.00 -0.64 28.41
C ILE A 381 -1.43 -0.35 28.80
N LYS A 382 -1.61 0.15 30.03
CA LYS A 382 -2.93 0.45 30.57
C LYS A 382 -3.42 1.79 30.05
N LEU A 383 -4.71 1.88 29.75
CA LEU A 383 -5.33 3.05 29.12
C LEU A 383 -5.37 4.29 30.02
N ASP A 384 -5.16 4.11 31.34
CA ASP A 384 -5.13 5.15 32.36
C ASP A 384 -3.70 5.59 32.73
N GLU A 385 -2.68 4.97 32.13
CA GLU A 385 -1.29 5.34 32.35
C GLU A 385 -1.00 6.72 31.76
N GLN A 386 -0.26 7.53 32.52
CA GLN A 386 0.05 8.92 32.13
C GLN A 386 1.46 9.03 31.57
N PHE A 387 1.55 9.69 30.42
CA PHE A 387 2.80 10.12 29.80
C PHE A 387 2.71 11.62 29.51
N ASP A 388 3.82 12.34 29.61
CA ASP A 388 3.86 13.75 29.21
C ASP A 388 3.70 13.88 27.69
N TYR A 389 4.34 12.97 26.93
CA TYR A 389 4.26 12.95 25.47
C TYR A 389 4.17 11.55 24.87
N ALA A 390 3.53 11.45 23.70
CA ALA A 390 3.54 10.28 22.83
C ALA A 390 4.12 10.61 21.46
N LEU A 391 4.81 9.64 20.84
CA LEU A 391 5.35 9.79 19.49
C LEU A 391 5.34 8.45 18.74
N PRO A 392 4.81 8.40 17.50
CA PRO A 392 5.01 7.23 16.66
C PRO A 392 6.48 7.11 16.27
N ILE A 393 7.05 5.91 16.37
CA ILE A 393 8.48 5.64 16.14
C ILE A 393 8.99 6.21 14.79
N PRO A 394 8.27 6.12 13.66
CA PRO A 394 8.73 6.71 12.39
C PRO A 394 8.88 8.25 12.38
N ASN A 395 8.42 8.96 13.41
CA ASN A 395 8.63 10.41 13.54
C ASN A 395 9.93 10.79 14.27
N LEU A 396 10.63 9.82 14.85
CA LEU A 396 11.89 10.08 15.56
C LEU A 396 12.93 10.84 14.73
N PRO A 397 13.13 10.59 13.42
CA PRO A 397 14.09 11.36 12.63
C PRO A 397 13.78 12.87 12.59
N TYR A 398 12.50 13.24 12.55
CA TYR A 398 12.07 14.63 12.61
C TYR A 398 12.38 15.27 13.98
N ILE A 399 12.08 14.55 15.06
CA ILE A 399 12.35 14.99 16.44
C ILE A 399 13.85 15.10 16.72
N ALA A 400 14.65 14.19 16.18
CA ALA A 400 16.11 14.23 16.22
C ALA A 400 16.72 15.36 15.37
N GLY A 401 15.90 16.03 14.54
CA GLY A 401 16.34 17.16 13.73
C GLY A 401 17.11 16.79 12.47
N LEU A 402 16.99 15.55 11.96
CA LEU A 402 17.70 15.06 10.78
C LEU A 402 17.53 15.99 9.56
N GLN A 403 18.63 16.53 9.01
CA GLN A 403 18.61 17.43 7.85
C GLN A 403 19.29 16.83 6.61
N ARG A 404 20.32 16.00 6.80
CA ARG A 404 21.20 15.45 5.74
C ARG A 404 21.60 14.02 6.07
N ALA A 405 22.07 13.28 5.07
CA ALA A 405 22.48 11.88 5.25
C ALA A 405 23.56 11.68 6.32
N ALA A 406 24.45 12.66 6.48
CA ALA A 406 25.50 12.63 7.50
C ALA A 406 24.96 12.71 8.94
N ASP A 407 23.72 13.17 9.16
CA ASP A 407 23.13 13.24 10.50
C ASP A 407 22.39 11.95 10.89
N ILE A 408 22.35 10.93 10.01
CA ILE A 408 21.82 9.60 10.37
C ILE A 408 22.80 8.93 11.35
N PRO A 409 22.35 8.47 12.53
CA PRO A 409 23.19 7.73 13.46
C PRO A 409 23.81 6.50 12.80
N ALA A 410 25.09 6.59 12.43
CA ALA A 410 25.80 5.55 11.68
C ALA A 410 26.47 4.49 12.56
N THR A 411 26.26 4.55 13.89
CA THR A 411 26.75 3.53 14.81
C THR A 411 26.03 2.20 14.52
N VAL A 412 26.79 1.21 14.08
CA VAL A 412 26.35 -0.16 13.82
C VAL A 412 27.37 -1.09 14.51
N PRO A 413 26.94 -2.11 15.27
CA PRO A 413 25.55 -2.46 15.57
C PRO A 413 24.84 -1.47 16.50
N TYR A 414 23.55 -1.23 16.23
CA TYR A 414 22.63 -0.61 17.19
C TYR A 414 21.52 -1.56 17.66
N LEU A 415 21.45 -2.76 17.07
CA LEU A 415 20.73 -3.91 17.60
C LEU A 415 21.72 -5.04 17.83
N ARG A 416 21.47 -5.91 18.81
CA ARG A 416 22.41 -6.97 19.19
C ARG A 416 21.67 -8.26 19.50
N ALA A 417 22.26 -9.39 19.12
CA ALA A 417 21.82 -10.70 19.55
C ALA A 417 22.41 -11.07 20.93
N ASP A 418 21.71 -11.93 21.67
CA ASP A 418 22.24 -12.52 22.89
C ASP A 418 23.33 -13.57 22.53
N PRO A 419 24.56 -13.46 23.06
CA PRO A 419 25.62 -14.44 22.80
C PRO A 419 25.24 -15.90 23.09
N ALA A 420 24.37 -16.14 24.08
CA ALA A 420 23.89 -17.48 24.39
C ALA A 420 22.99 -18.04 23.28
N ASP A 421 22.13 -17.20 22.71
CA ASP A 421 21.30 -17.58 21.56
C ASP A 421 22.13 -17.74 20.30
N VAL A 422 23.14 -16.88 20.09
CA VAL A 422 24.09 -17.03 18.96
C VAL A 422 24.75 -18.39 19.03
N ALA A 423 25.25 -18.81 20.20
CA ALA A 423 25.84 -20.14 20.39
C ALA A 423 24.83 -21.28 20.20
N ARG A 424 23.60 -21.11 20.70
CA ARG A 424 22.51 -22.08 20.53
C ARG A 424 22.19 -22.31 19.06
N PHE A 425 22.03 -21.25 18.26
CA PHE A 425 21.76 -21.38 16.83
C PHE A 425 22.99 -21.82 16.04
N ALA A 426 24.21 -21.44 16.45
CA ALA A 426 25.44 -21.95 15.85
C ALA A 426 25.51 -23.48 15.86
N ALA A 427 25.04 -24.11 16.95
CA ALA A 427 25.01 -25.56 17.12
C ALA A 427 23.96 -26.26 16.24
N LEU A 428 22.92 -25.54 15.81
CA LEU A 428 21.89 -26.06 14.89
C LEU A 428 22.31 -25.94 13.43
N LEU A 429 23.05 -24.89 13.08
CA LEU A 429 23.40 -24.57 11.70
C LEU A 429 24.48 -25.51 11.13
N PRO A 430 24.38 -25.92 9.85
CA PRO A 430 25.40 -26.75 9.21
C PRO A 430 26.78 -26.08 9.24
N ALA A 431 27.85 -26.85 9.43
CA ALA A 431 29.21 -26.32 9.61
C ALA A 431 29.81 -25.64 8.36
N GLY A 432 29.26 -25.92 7.16
CA GLY A 432 29.77 -25.38 5.90
C GLY A 432 29.68 -23.85 5.82
N ARG A 433 30.70 -23.23 5.21
CA ARG A 433 30.82 -21.77 5.00
C ARG A 433 31.16 -21.51 3.53
N PRO A 434 30.75 -20.35 2.95
CA PRO A 434 29.94 -19.32 3.58
C PRO A 434 28.48 -19.77 3.80
N ARG A 435 27.82 -19.19 4.80
CA ARG A 435 26.40 -19.37 5.11
C ARG A 435 25.62 -18.16 4.58
N ILE A 436 24.64 -18.41 3.73
CA ILE A 436 23.83 -17.37 3.09
C ILE A 436 22.38 -17.48 3.57
N GLY A 437 21.90 -16.46 4.26
CA GLY A 437 20.51 -16.32 4.69
C GLY A 437 19.61 -15.88 3.54
N LEU A 438 18.44 -16.51 3.37
CA LEU A 438 17.49 -16.21 2.30
C LEU A 438 16.11 -15.80 2.87
N VAL A 439 15.56 -14.72 2.32
CA VAL A 439 14.16 -14.28 2.54
C VAL A 439 13.57 -13.88 1.20
N TRP A 440 12.55 -14.60 0.72
CA TRP A 440 11.98 -14.38 -0.61
C TRP A 440 10.64 -13.66 -0.59
N SER A 441 9.92 -13.65 0.53
CA SER A 441 8.59 -13.05 0.60
C SER A 441 8.35 -12.33 1.93
N GLY A 442 7.57 -11.27 1.89
CA GLY A 442 6.90 -10.75 3.07
C GLY A 442 5.76 -11.67 3.52
N ASP A 443 5.22 -11.39 4.71
CA ASP A 443 3.99 -12.06 5.15
C ASP A 443 2.78 -11.53 4.37
N ARG A 444 1.85 -12.43 4.02
CA ARG A 444 0.70 -12.12 3.17
C ARG A 444 -0.28 -11.25 3.96
N ARG A 445 -0.32 -9.95 3.66
CA ARG A 445 -1.24 -9.00 4.29
C ARG A 445 -2.67 -9.20 3.76
N GLN A 446 -3.68 -8.85 4.56
CA GLN A 446 -5.09 -9.12 4.26
C GLN A 446 -5.85 -7.88 3.72
N SER A 447 -5.31 -6.67 3.92
CA SER A 447 -5.91 -5.44 3.38
C SER A 447 -5.53 -5.23 1.91
N GLY A 448 -6.45 -4.74 1.08
CA GLY A 448 -6.29 -4.71 -0.39
C GLY A 448 -5.10 -3.89 -0.90
N GLU A 449 -4.78 -2.75 -0.27
CA GLU A 449 -3.60 -1.93 -0.63
C GLU A 449 -2.30 -2.61 -0.20
N ASP A 450 -2.31 -3.26 0.96
CA ASP A 450 -1.17 -3.98 1.52
C ASP A 450 -0.82 -5.26 0.74
N VAL A 451 -1.82 -5.94 0.16
CA VAL A 451 -1.62 -7.12 -0.71
C VAL A 451 -0.80 -6.77 -1.94
N MET A 452 -1.10 -5.64 -2.58
CA MET A 452 -0.40 -5.23 -3.81
C MET A 452 1.04 -4.79 -3.51
N ALA A 453 1.25 -4.04 -2.42
CA ALA A 453 2.59 -3.68 -1.97
C ALA A 453 3.44 -4.93 -1.67
N ASP A 454 2.84 -5.96 -1.06
CA ASP A 454 3.51 -7.22 -0.79
C ASP A 454 3.84 -8.01 -2.06
N GLN A 455 2.92 -8.07 -3.03
CA GLN A 455 3.16 -8.72 -4.33
C GLN A 455 4.27 -8.06 -5.14
N LEU A 456 4.43 -6.74 -5.04
CA LEU A 456 5.45 -6.00 -5.80
C LEU A 456 6.86 -6.15 -5.21
N ARG A 457 6.98 -6.39 -3.90
CA ARG A 457 8.28 -6.54 -3.22
C ARG A 457 8.70 -8.00 -3.00
N SER A 458 7.76 -8.94 -3.02
CA SER A 458 8.03 -10.36 -2.80
C SER A 458 8.33 -11.10 -4.11
N THR A 459 9.03 -12.22 -4.01
CA THR A 459 9.27 -13.17 -5.10
C THR A 459 8.93 -14.59 -4.64
N THR A 460 9.02 -15.57 -5.53
CA THR A 460 8.87 -16.99 -5.14
C THR A 460 10.21 -17.57 -4.73
N LEU A 461 10.18 -18.60 -3.87
CA LEU A 461 11.38 -19.38 -3.56
C LEU A 461 12.02 -19.91 -4.84
N GLU A 462 11.22 -20.44 -5.76
CA GLU A 462 11.70 -20.97 -7.04
C GLU A 462 12.50 -19.92 -7.83
N ALA A 463 11.95 -18.71 -8.01
CA ALA A 463 12.62 -17.66 -8.78
C ALA A 463 13.92 -17.18 -8.10
N MET A 464 13.90 -16.99 -6.77
CA MET A 464 15.08 -16.60 -6.02
C MET A 464 16.15 -17.69 -6.03
N ALA A 465 15.78 -18.93 -5.70
CA ALA A 465 16.72 -20.04 -5.62
C ALA A 465 17.27 -20.42 -7.01
N GLN A 466 16.48 -20.39 -8.08
CA GLN A 466 17.00 -20.61 -9.45
C GLN A 466 18.01 -19.55 -9.88
N ALA A 467 17.84 -18.30 -9.43
CA ALA A 467 18.79 -17.23 -9.76
C ALA A 467 20.10 -17.34 -8.96
N LEU A 468 20.05 -17.94 -7.77
CA LEU A 468 21.19 -18.04 -6.85
C LEU A 468 21.93 -19.37 -6.91
N THR A 469 21.28 -20.47 -7.33
CA THR A 469 21.84 -21.83 -7.22
C THR A 469 22.22 -22.42 -8.58
N PRO A 470 23.20 -23.34 -8.64
CA PRO A 470 24.03 -23.82 -7.53
C PRO A 470 25.12 -22.81 -7.13
N VAL A 471 25.43 -22.76 -5.83
CA VAL A 471 26.56 -22.00 -5.25
C VAL A 471 27.32 -22.86 -4.25
N ASP A 472 28.62 -22.63 -4.14
CA ASP A 472 29.46 -23.25 -3.10
C ASP A 472 29.26 -22.52 -1.76
N ALA A 473 28.09 -22.74 -1.16
CA ALA A 473 27.64 -22.10 0.08
C ALA A 473 26.58 -22.97 0.78
N THR A 474 26.47 -22.81 2.11
CA THR A 474 25.35 -23.32 2.88
C THR A 474 24.20 -22.32 2.82
N LEU A 475 23.06 -22.70 2.26
CA LEU A 475 21.88 -21.86 2.23
C LEU A 475 21.06 -22.06 3.50
N VAL A 476 20.63 -20.96 4.12
CA VAL A 476 19.86 -20.94 5.36
C VAL A 476 18.58 -20.14 5.14
N SER A 477 17.42 -20.71 5.43
CA SER A 477 16.15 -20.00 5.40
C SER A 477 16.06 -19.03 6.58
N LEU A 478 15.70 -17.78 6.30
CA LEU A 478 15.22 -16.80 7.28
C LEU A 478 13.74 -16.46 7.04
N GLN A 479 13.05 -17.23 6.19
CA GLN A 479 11.67 -16.97 5.80
C GLN A 479 10.70 -17.30 6.94
N PHE A 480 9.86 -16.33 7.29
CA PHE A 480 8.78 -16.50 8.26
C PHE A 480 7.40 -16.54 7.60
N GLY A 481 6.41 -17.03 8.34
CA GLY A 481 5.00 -17.00 7.94
C GLY A 481 4.62 -18.04 6.89
N ALA A 482 3.46 -17.84 6.27
CA ALA A 482 2.89 -18.78 5.29
C ALA A 482 3.83 -19.13 4.10
N PRO A 483 4.64 -18.20 3.55
CA PRO A 483 5.55 -18.51 2.44
C PRO A 483 6.65 -19.54 2.78
N ARG A 484 6.93 -19.80 4.06
CA ARG A 484 7.88 -20.85 4.48
C ARG A 484 7.50 -22.23 3.94
N ALA A 485 6.21 -22.48 3.70
CA ALA A 485 5.72 -23.74 3.12
C ALA A 485 6.28 -24.03 1.71
N ASP A 486 6.78 -23.02 1.00
CA ASP A 486 7.39 -23.18 -0.33
C ASP A 486 8.62 -24.12 -0.29
N LEU A 487 9.30 -24.23 0.86
CA LEU A 487 10.45 -25.13 1.05
C LEU A 487 10.09 -26.61 0.81
N ALA A 488 8.85 -27.03 1.11
CA ALA A 488 8.42 -28.40 0.93
C ALA A 488 8.34 -28.81 -0.55
N ALA A 489 8.11 -27.84 -1.44
CA ALA A 489 8.06 -28.05 -2.89
C ALA A 489 9.42 -27.83 -3.57
N TRP A 490 10.45 -27.42 -2.82
CA TRP A 490 11.79 -27.17 -3.36
C TRP A 490 12.61 -28.47 -3.45
N HIS A 491 13.25 -28.67 -4.60
CA HIS A 491 14.02 -29.89 -4.91
C HIS A 491 15.43 -29.59 -5.45
N GLY A 492 15.90 -28.33 -5.39
CA GLY A 492 17.24 -27.94 -5.82
C GLY A 492 18.29 -28.08 -4.72
N GLN A 493 19.30 -27.20 -4.72
CA GLN A 493 20.33 -27.18 -3.67
C GLN A 493 19.68 -27.08 -2.27
N PRO A 494 20.08 -27.91 -1.28
CA PRO A 494 19.47 -27.90 0.05
C PRO A 494 19.51 -26.53 0.72
N ILE A 495 18.40 -26.15 1.34
CA ILE A 495 18.26 -24.95 2.16
C ILE A 495 17.93 -25.42 3.58
N PHE A 496 18.81 -25.12 4.54
CA PHE A 496 18.61 -25.46 5.94
C PHE A 496 17.62 -24.48 6.58
N ASP A 497 16.62 -24.98 7.30
CA ASP A 497 15.53 -24.15 7.84
C ASP A 497 15.49 -24.19 9.38
N PRO A 498 16.13 -23.23 10.07
CA PRO A 498 16.11 -23.14 11.53
C PRO A 498 14.82 -22.54 12.09
N MET A 499 13.89 -22.10 11.25
CA MET A 499 12.82 -21.18 11.65
C MET A 499 11.74 -21.82 12.54
N GLU A 500 11.76 -23.14 12.75
CA GLU A 500 10.91 -23.79 13.77
C GLU A 500 11.36 -23.51 15.20
N HIS A 501 12.62 -23.11 15.40
CA HIS A 501 13.21 -22.81 16.71
C HIS A 501 13.18 -21.32 17.05
N VAL A 502 12.57 -20.49 16.20
CA VAL A 502 12.52 -19.02 16.32
C VAL A 502 11.22 -18.61 17.01
N GLN A 503 11.34 -17.88 18.11
CA GLN A 503 10.20 -17.37 18.89
C GLN A 503 9.94 -15.88 18.61
N ASP A 504 11.00 -15.11 18.36
CA ASP A 504 10.94 -13.65 18.21
C ASP A 504 12.09 -13.12 17.31
N MET A 505 12.19 -11.79 17.22
CA MET A 505 13.20 -11.15 16.38
C MET A 505 14.63 -11.23 16.97
N ALA A 506 14.77 -11.49 18.28
CA ALA A 506 16.10 -11.69 18.89
C ALA A 506 16.68 -13.06 18.51
N ASP A 507 15.85 -14.08 18.35
CA ASP A 507 16.27 -15.36 17.77
C ASP A 507 16.70 -15.21 16.32
N THR A 508 15.93 -14.43 15.54
CA THR A 508 16.29 -14.13 14.15
C THR A 508 17.64 -13.42 14.08
N ALA A 509 17.90 -12.45 14.97
CA ALA A 509 19.20 -11.78 15.09
C ALA A 509 20.33 -12.76 15.41
N ALA A 510 20.10 -13.69 16.33
CA ALA A 510 21.09 -14.70 16.71
C ALA A 510 21.44 -15.68 15.58
N ILE A 511 20.48 -16.01 14.71
CA ILE A 511 20.76 -16.76 13.48
C ILE A 511 21.60 -15.89 12.54
N MET A 512 21.25 -14.62 12.34
CA MET A 512 21.97 -13.71 11.43
C MET A 512 23.44 -13.53 11.79
N ASP A 513 23.78 -13.43 13.08
CA ASP A 513 25.17 -13.35 13.58
C ASP A 513 26.00 -14.61 13.25
N ASN A 514 25.35 -15.70 12.84
CA ASN A 514 26.01 -16.91 12.38
C ASN A 514 26.15 -17.00 10.85
N LEU A 515 25.69 -16.01 10.10
CA LEU A 515 25.70 -15.98 8.63
C LEU A 515 26.82 -15.07 8.09
N ASP A 516 27.19 -15.28 6.83
CA ASP A 516 28.21 -14.46 6.13
C ASP A 516 27.58 -13.49 5.12
N LEU A 517 26.36 -13.77 4.67
CA LEU A 517 25.60 -12.94 3.73
C LEU A 517 24.11 -13.15 3.95
N ILE A 518 23.31 -12.09 3.76
CA ILE A 518 21.85 -12.17 3.74
C ILE A 518 21.36 -11.62 2.40
N ILE A 519 20.56 -12.41 1.70
CA ILE A 519 19.88 -12.03 0.48
C ILE A 519 18.38 -12.03 0.77
N SER A 520 17.79 -10.84 0.73
CA SER A 520 16.42 -10.62 1.18
C SER A 520 15.67 -9.71 0.21
N VAL A 521 14.38 -9.97 0.03
CA VAL A 521 13.43 -8.95 -0.41
C VAL A 521 13.27 -7.86 0.66
N ASP A 522 12.67 -6.71 0.29
CA ASP A 522 12.48 -5.56 1.18
C ASP A 522 11.51 -5.88 2.35
N THR A 523 12.06 -6.38 3.46
CA THR A 523 11.34 -6.91 4.63
C THR A 523 12.11 -6.65 5.93
N SER A 524 11.49 -6.87 7.09
CA SER A 524 12.13 -6.63 8.39
C SER A 524 13.47 -7.34 8.61
N PRO A 525 13.72 -8.57 8.10
CA PRO A 525 15.05 -9.18 8.17
C PRO A 525 16.15 -8.34 7.52
N LEU A 526 15.88 -7.62 6.44
CA LEU A 526 16.87 -6.75 5.78
C LEU A 526 17.28 -5.58 6.68
N HIS A 527 16.30 -4.96 7.35
CA HIS A 527 16.56 -3.88 8.31
C HIS A 527 17.29 -4.39 9.56
N LEU A 528 16.94 -5.59 10.04
CA LEU A 528 17.64 -6.23 11.15
C LEU A 528 19.10 -6.51 10.80
N ALA A 529 19.37 -7.09 9.63
CA ALA A 529 20.73 -7.34 9.16
C ALA A 529 21.57 -6.06 9.14
N GLY A 530 21.04 -4.98 8.54
CA GLY A 530 21.72 -3.68 8.52
C GLY A 530 21.88 -3.03 9.89
N ALA A 531 21.13 -3.48 10.91
CA ALA A 531 21.26 -3.02 12.29
C ALA A 531 22.30 -3.79 13.11
N LEU A 532 22.59 -5.02 12.71
CA LEU A 532 23.58 -5.92 13.32
C LEU A 532 25.00 -5.69 12.76
N GLY A 533 25.11 -5.35 11.47
CA GLY A 533 26.39 -5.03 10.81
C GLY A 533 26.70 -5.90 9.61
#